data_AF-A0A941PLX5-F1
#
_entry.id   AF-A0A941PLX5-F1
#
_cell.length_a   1.000
_cell.length_b   1.000
_cell.length_c   1.000
_cell.angle_alpha   90.00
_cell.angle_beta   90.00
_cell.angle_gamma   90.00
#
_symmetry.space_group_name_H-M   'P 1'
#
loop_
_entity.id
_entity.type
_entity.pdbx_description
1 polymer ?
#
loop_
_entity_poly.entity_id
_entity_poly.type
_entity_poly.pdbx_seq_one_letter_code
_entity_poly.pdbx_strand_id
1 'polypeptide(L)'
;MTRDSDEDLRPTAEAPPAWPEAMTATAVDAGFVVETARGPSVSAAIARLAQRIGDWAQDAQLRRDIETLLCEGKIGFDLPLVRAALSDGTELAVSAALLTWPQGGGAEELEAVSRAQRLLSSGAKLGIAGAPSAAALDALDAAARMSDPSGANGPAILVRPSGEDASALIGDDAARTRASIALSAGARALDAALADLAIEAVRSGLDAANGGVRRKAAAARLSGAPDADIVAALAGAVTRGA
;
A
#
# COMPACT_ATOMS: atom_id res chain seq x y z
N MET A 1 -25.50 24.88 -28.19
CA MET A 1 -25.63 23.49 -27.71
C MET A 1 -24.54 22.69 -28.37
N THR A 2 -23.39 22.56 -27.72
CA THR A 2 -22.27 21.77 -28.23
C THR A 2 -21.29 21.57 -27.08
N ARG A 3 -21.42 20.42 -26.40
CA ARG A 3 -20.41 19.73 -25.59
C ARG A 3 -21.12 18.61 -24.85
N ASP A 4 -21.24 17.48 -25.53
CA ASP A 4 -21.38 16.19 -24.86
C ASP A 4 -20.93 15.12 -25.87
N SER A 5 -20.29 14.06 -25.40
CA SER A 5 -19.54 13.02 -26.16
C SER A 5 -18.05 13.30 -26.38
N ASP A 6 -17.33 13.66 -25.32
CA ASP A 6 -15.92 13.26 -25.20
C ASP A 6 -15.92 11.99 -24.33
N GLU A 7 -16.42 10.92 -24.93
CA GLU A 7 -16.55 9.60 -24.33
C GLU A 7 -15.15 9.02 -24.17
N ASP A 8 -14.57 9.24 -22.99
CA ASP A 8 -13.43 8.57 -22.35
C ASP A 8 -12.67 7.59 -23.28
N LEU A 9 -11.91 8.12 -24.24
CA LEU A 9 -11.03 7.37 -25.16
C LEU A 9 -9.79 6.84 -24.44
N ARG A 10 -9.94 6.27 -23.25
CA ARG A 10 -8.86 5.49 -22.65
C ARG A 10 -8.77 4.18 -23.44
N PRO A 11 -7.60 3.85 -24.03
CA PRO A 11 -7.45 2.59 -24.73
C PRO A 11 -7.78 1.46 -23.77
N THR A 12 -8.83 0.69 -24.08
CA THR A 12 -9.25 -0.46 -23.29
C THR A 12 -8.07 -1.43 -23.24
N ALA A 13 -7.59 -1.72 -22.04
CA ALA A 13 -6.46 -2.63 -21.88
C ALA A 13 -6.80 -4.00 -22.47
N GLU A 14 -5.85 -4.58 -23.21
CA GLU A 14 -5.98 -5.94 -23.72
C GLU A 14 -6.11 -6.90 -22.53
N ALA A 15 -7.16 -7.72 -22.52
CA ALA A 15 -7.43 -8.65 -21.44
C ALA A 15 -7.66 -10.07 -21.98
N PRO A 16 -7.56 -11.10 -21.12
CA PRO A 16 -7.89 -12.46 -21.51
C PRO A 16 -9.34 -12.54 -22.03
N PRO A 17 -9.62 -13.33 -23.07
CA PRO A 17 -10.96 -13.40 -23.66
C PRO A 17 -12.02 -13.96 -22.70
N ALA A 18 -11.61 -14.67 -21.66
CA ALA A 18 -12.51 -15.19 -20.63
C ALA A 18 -12.88 -14.14 -19.56
N TRP A 19 -12.19 -12.99 -19.52
CA TRP A 19 -12.42 -11.97 -18.50
C TRP A 19 -13.57 -11.04 -18.90
N PRO A 20 -14.56 -10.80 -18.01
CA PRO A 20 -15.56 -9.77 -18.23
C PRO A 20 -14.95 -8.37 -18.09
N GLU A 21 -15.53 -7.37 -18.76
CA GLU A 21 -15.04 -5.98 -18.76
C GLU A 21 -14.83 -5.40 -17.34
N ALA A 22 -15.74 -5.71 -16.41
CA ALA A 22 -15.63 -5.27 -15.02
C ALA A 22 -14.37 -5.80 -14.31
N MET A 23 -13.95 -7.03 -14.63
CA MET A 23 -12.73 -7.62 -14.07
C MET A 23 -11.49 -6.96 -14.65
N THR A 24 -11.50 -6.67 -15.95
CA THR A 24 -10.44 -5.90 -16.63
C THR A 24 -10.30 -4.51 -16.04
N ALA A 25 -11.40 -3.79 -15.85
CA ALA A 25 -11.39 -2.46 -15.22
C ALA A 25 -10.81 -2.51 -13.80
N THR A 26 -11.23 -3.48 -12.99
CA THR A 26 -10.71 -3.67 -11.63
C THR A 26 -9.21 -3.97 -11.61
N ALA A 27 -8.73 -4.79 -12.56
CA ALA A 27 -7.31 -5.09 -12.68
C ALA A 27 -6.49 -3.86 -13.07
N VAL A 28 -6.98 -3.05 -14.01
CA VAL A 28 -6.33 -1.79 -14.41
C VAL A 28 -6.29 -0.81 -13.23
N ASP A 29 -7.40 -0.64 -12.50
CA ASP A 29 -7.47 0.22 -11.31
C ASP A 29 -6.51 -0.24 -10.20
N ALA A 30 -6.30 -1.55 -10.06
CA ALA A 30 -5.34 -2.12 -9.13
C ALA A 30 -3.88 -1.98 -9.59
N GLY A 31 -3.63 -1.47 -10.80
CA GLY A 31 -2.30 -1.39 -11.40
C GLY A 31 -1.79 -2.73 -11.94
N PHE A 32 -2.66 -3.73 -12.12
CA PHE A 32 -2.34 -5.01 -12.74
C PHE A 32 -2.40 -4.92 -14.26
N VAL A 33 -1.55 -4.07 -14.82
CA VAL A 33 -1.46 -3.80 -16.26
C VAL A 33 -0.01 -3.48 -16.61
N VAL A 34 0.45 -3.91 -17.78
CA VAL A 34 1.77 -3.54 -18.30
C VAL A 34 1.64 -2.87 -19.66
N GLU A 35 2.47 -1.87 -19.91
CA GLU A 35 2.54 -1.21 -21.21
C GLU A 35 3.29 -2.08 -22.22
N THR A 36 2.67 -2.29 -23.38
CA THR A 36 3.26 -3.02 -24.51
C THR A 36 3.30 -2.13 -25.75
N ALA A 37 3.97 -2.60 -26.82
CA ALA A 37 3.95 -1.88 -28.10
C ALA A 37 2.54 -1.71 -28.72
N ARG A 38 1.54 -2.49 -28.25
CA ARG A 38 0.14 -2.40 -28.68
C ARG A 38 -0.74 -1.62 -27.70
N GLY A 39 -0.15 -1.08 -26.61
CA GLY A 39 -0.85 -0.41 -25.52
C GLY A 39 -0.90 -1.24 -24.23
N PRO A 40 -1.71 -0.80 -23.25
CA PRO A 40 -1.84 -1.46 -21.95
C PRO A 40 -2.42 -2.87 -22.10
N SER A 41 -1.82 -3.85 -21.41
CA SER A 41 -2.23 -5.26 -21.50
C SER A 41 -2.20 -5.95 -20.13
N VAL A 42 -3.37 -6.44 -19.71
CA VAL A 42 -3.55 -7.31 -18.54
C VAL A 42 -3.06 -8.73 -18.88
N SER A 43 -3.27 -9.20 -20.11
CA SER A 43 -2.77 -10.50 -20.57
C SER A 43 -1.24 -10.58 -20.48
N ALA A 44 -0.54 -9.52 -20.89
CA ALA A 44 0.91 -9.45 -20.74
C ALA A 44 1.35 -9.35 -19.28
N ALA A 45 0.56 -8.70 -18.42
CA ALA A 45 0.82 -8.65 -16.98
C ALA A 45 0.70 -10.04 -16.32
N ILE A 46 -0.31 -10.83 -16.73
CA ILE A 46 -0.48 -12.23 -16.31
C ILE A 46 0.71 -13.08 -16.72
N ALA A 47 1.13 -13.00 -17.99
CA ALA A 47 2.28 -13.77 -18.48
C ALA A 47 3.57 -13.42 -17.71
N ARG A 48 3.79 -12.13 -17.44
CA ARG A 48 4.94 -11.64 -16.66
C ARG A 48 4.89 -12.10 -15.20
N LEU A 49 3.72 -12.03 -14.56
CA LEU A 49 3.49 -12.52 -13.20
C LEU A 49 3.77 -14.01 -13.09
N ALA A 50 3.17 -14.81 -13.98
CA ALA A 50 3.33 -16.26 -14.01
C ALA A 50 4.78 -16.67 -14.27
N GLN A 51 5.46 -15.99 -15.20
CA GLN A 51 6.89 -16.18 -15.44
C GLN A 51 7.70 -15.94 -14.17
N ARG A 52 7.49 -14.79 -13.51
CA ARG A 52 8.26 -14.42 -12.32
C ARG A 52 8.03 -15.39 -11.16
N ILE A 53 6.79 -15.83 -10.94
CA ILE A 53 6.49 -16.81 -9.90
C ILE A 53 7.14 -18.16 -10.22
N GLY A 54 7.09 -18.60 -11.48
CA GLY A 54 7.80 -19.80 -11.92
C GLY A 54 9.31 -19.71 -11.69
N ASP A 55 9.91 -18.55 -11.95
CA ASP A 55 11.34 -18.31 -11.71
C ASP A 55 11.68 -18.36 -10.21
N TRP A 56 10.88 -17.73 -9.36
CA TRP A 56 11.06 -17.77 -7.90
C TRP A 56 10.89 -19.18 -7.33
N ALA A 57 9.94 -19.96 -7.85
CA ALA A 57 9.71 -21.33 -7.45
C ALA A 57 10.68 -22.33 -8.11
N GLN A 58 11.47 -21.87 -9.10
CA GLN A 58 12.30 -22.71 -9.97
C GLN A 58 11.50 -23.83 -10.65
N ASP A 59 10.24 -23.54 -11.01
CA ASP A 59 9.28 -24.50 -11.57
C ASP A 59 8.60 -23.94 -12.83
N ALA A 60 9.00 -24.48 -13.98
CA ALA A 60 8.45 -24.11 -15.29
C ALA A 60 7.04 -24.68 -15.53
N GLN A 61 6.63 -25.75 -14.83
CA GLN A 61 5.27 -26.26 -14.91
C GLN A 61 4.32 -25.34 -14.14
N LEU A 62 4.73 -24.91 -12.94
CA LEU A 62 3.96 -23.97 -12.13
C LEU A 62 3.67 -22.67 -12.88
N ARG A 63 4.64 -22.14 -13.64
CA ARG A 63 4.42 -20.99 -14.54
C ARG A 63 3.20 -21.21 -15.44
N ARG A 64 3.16 -22.34 -16.18
CA ARG A 64 2.12 -22.62 -17.18
C ARG A 64 0.75 -22.80 -16.52
N ASP A 65 0.72 -23.46 -15.37
CA ASP A 65 -0.49 -23.70 -14.62
C ASP A 65 -1.06 -22.38 -14.07
N ILE A 66 -0.21 -21.51 -13.51
CA ILE A 66 -0.61 -20.19 -13.02
C ILE A 66 -1.12 -19.30 -14.16
N GLU A 67 -0.41 -19.23 -15.29
CA GLU A 67 -0.82 -18.43 -16.45
C GLU A 67 -2.20 -18.86 -16.96
N THR A 68 -2.42 -20.17 -17.07
CA THR A 68 -3.71 -20.75 -17.49
C THR A 68 -4.82 -20.37 -16.51
N LEU A 69 -4.61 -20.62 -15.22
CA LEU A 69 -5.61 -20.35 -14.18
C LEU A 69 -5.96 -18.86 -14.05
N LEU A 70 -4.98 -17.96 -14.21
CA LEU A 70 -5.21 -16.51 -14.22
C LEU A 70 -5.97 -16.07 -15.48
N CYS A 71 -5.58 -16.56 -16.67
CA CYS A 71 -6.29 -16.26 -17.92
C CYS A 71 -7.76 -16.73 -17.88
N GLU A 72 -8.03 -17.83 -17.19
CA GLU A 72 -9.39 -18.34 -16.96
C GLU A 72 -10.12 -17.67 -15.79
N GLY A 73 -9.46 -16.77 -15.05
CA GLY A 73 -10.03 -16.07 -13.89
C GLY A 73 -10.33 -16.98 -12.69
N LYS A 74 -9.67 -18.15 -12.59
CA LYS A 74 -9.92 -19.16 -11.55
C LYS A 74 -9.15 -18.90 -10.25
N ILE A 75 -8.07 -18.13 -10.32
CA ILE A 75 -7.26 -17.75 -9.16
C ILE A 75 -7.01 -16.24 -9.18
N GLY A 76 -6.69 -15.68 -8.01
CA GLY A 76 -6.22 -14.31 -7.85
C GLY A 76 -5.09 -14.28 -6.81
N PHE A 77 -4.17 -13.35 -6.97
CA PHE A 77 -3.08 -13.12 -6.02
C PHE A 77 -3.31 -11.84 -5.24
N ASP A 78 -2.72 -11.76 -4.05
CA ASP A 78 -2.71 -10.53 -3.28
C ASP A 78 -1.93 -9.44 -4.02
N LEU A 79 -2.37 -8.20 -3.82
CA LEU A 79 -1.80 -7.04 -4.51
C LEU A 79 -0.28 -6.86 -4.25
N PRO A 80 0.25 -7.10 -3.03
CA PRO A 80 1.68 -7.11 -2.79
C PRO A 80 2.44 -8.10 -3.69
N LEU A 81 2.00 -9.36 -3.80
CA LEU A 81 2.66 -10.34 -4.66
C LEU A 81 2.61 -9.95 -6.14
N VAL A 82 1.47 -9.41 -6.59
CA VAL A 82 1.31 -8.89 -7.95
C VAL A 82 2.31 -7.77 -8.23
N ARG A 83 2.39 -6.77 -7.34
CA ARG A 83 3.35 -5.67 -7.46
C ARG A 83 4.79 -6.16 -7.45
N ALA A 84 5.10 -7.09 -6.55
CA ALA A 84 6.41 -7.70 -6.45
C ALA A 84 6.84 -8.36 -7.76
N ALA A 85 5.94 -9.09 -8.41
CA ALA A 85 6.24 -9.81 -9.62
C ALA A 85 6.32 -8.92 -10.87
N LEU A 86 5.56 -7.82 -10.89
CA LEU A 86 5.60 -6.84 -11.97
C LEU A 86 6.77 -5.85 -11.84
N SER A 87 7.26 -5.59 -10.62
CA SER A 87 8.35 -4.64 -10.38
C SER A 87 9.70 -5.16 -10.87
N ASP A 88 10.48 -4.27 -11.46
CA ASP A 88 11.87 -4.55 -11.81
C ASP A 88 12.75 -4.56 -10.54
N GLY A 89 13.58 -5.59 -10.39
CA GLY A 89 14.53 -5.71 -9.27
C GLY A 89 14.02 -6.49 -8.05
N THR A 90 12.81 -7.04 -8.06
CA THR A 90 12.37 -7.93 -6.98
C THR A 90 12.99 -9.33 -7.12
N GLU A 91 13.83 -9.69 -6.15
CA GLU A 91 14.50 -11.00 -6.11
C GLU A 91 13.65 -12.11 -5.48
N LEU A 92 12.61 -11.76 -4.69
CA LEU A 92 11.84 -12.71 -3.89
C LEU A 92 10.32 -12.45 -3.92
N ALA A 93 9.54 -13.53 -3.81
CA ALA A 93 8.08 -13.54 -3.73
C ALA A 93 7.55 -13.16 -2.32
N VAL A 94 7.93 -11.99 -1.80
CA VAL A 94 7.65 -11.63 -0.40
C VAL A 94 6.65 -10.48 -0.25
N SER A 95 5.54 -10.76 0.45
CA SER A 95 4.60 -9.74 0.95
C SER A 95 5.10 -9.08 2.24
N ALA A 96 6.06 -9.72 2.93
CA ALA A 96 6.75 -9.17 4.08
C ALA A 96 8.22 -9.63 4.14
N ALA A 97 9.12 -8.75 4.58
CA ALA A 97 10.54 -9.05 4.74
C ALA A 97 11.04 -8.55 6.10
N LEU A 98 11.85 -9.37 6.78
CA LEU A 98 12.61 -8.97 7.97
C LEU A 98 14.06 -8.67 7.56
N LEU A 99 14.50 -7.45 7.76
CA LEU A 99 15.86 -7.00 7.51
C LEU A 99 16.62 -6.91 8.83
N THR A 100 17.69 -7.67 8.95
CA THR A 100 18.70 -7.44 10.00
C THR A 100 19.50 -6.21 9.60
N TRP A 101 19.40 -5.15 10.40
CA TRP A 101 20.10 -3.91 10.09
C TRP A 101 21.60 -4.06 10.34
N PRO A 102 22.46 -3.63 9.41
CA PRO A 102 23.90 -3.74 9.59
C PRO A 102 24.35 -2.90 10.79
N GLN A 103 25.34 -3.43 11.51
CA GLN A 103 26.04 -2.73 12.61
C GLN A 103 27.31 -2.01 12.08
N GLY A 104 27.68 -2.23 10.82
CA GLY A 104 28.84 -1.65 10.16
C GLY A 104 28.63 -0.20 9.69
N GLY A 105 29.69 0.41 9.15
CA GLY A 105 29.72 1.81 8.74
C GLY A 105 28.75 2.17 7.60
N GLY A 106 28.69 3.45 7.24
CA GLY A 106 27.63 4.02 6.39
C GLY A 106 27.45 3.40 4.99
N ALA A 107 28.42 2.67 4.45
CA ALA A 107 28.29 1.99 3.15
C ALA A 107 27.32 0.79 3.23
N GLU A 108 27.42 -0.03 4.28
CA GLU A 108 26.51 -1.17 4.50
C GLU A 108 25.10 -0.67 4.81
N GLU A 109 24.98 0.41 5.58
CA GLU A 109 23.71 1.04 5.87
C GLU A 109 23.03 1.58 4.61
N LEU A 110 23.79 2.22 3.71
CA LEU A 110 23.24 2.70 2.44
C LEU A 110 22.72 1.55 1.57
N GLU A 111 23.42 0.40 1.56
CA GLU A 111 22.96 -0.79 0.86
C GLU A 111 21.67 -1.36 1.50
N ALA A 112 21.59 -1.39 2.82
CA ALA A 112 20.39 -1.81 3.54
C ALA A 112 19.19 -0.89 3.26
N VAL A 113 19.40 0.42 3.20
CA VAL A 113 18.39 1.42 2.80
C VAL A 113 17.92 1.16 1.37
N SER A 114 18.85 1.00 0.42
CA SER A 114 18.51 0.73 -0.99
C SER A 114 17.70 -0.57 -1.14
N ARG A 115 18.09 -1.63 -0.43
CA ARG A 115 17.34 -2.89 -0.40
C ARG A 115 15.93 -2.70 0.17
N ALA A 116 15.80 -2.01 1.29
CA ALA A 116 14.51 -1.73 1.90
C ALA A 116 13.60 -0.89 0.98
N GLN A 117 14.14 0.12 0.31
CA GLN A 117 13.39 0.95 -0.65
C GLN A 117 12.85 0.14 -1.83
N ARG A 118 13.65 -0.78 -2.38
CA ARG A 118 13.19 -1.71 -3.43
C ARG A 118 12.04 -2.59 -2.94
N LEU A 119 12.17 -3.15 -1.74
CA LEU A 119 11.12 -3.98 -1.14
C LEU A 119 9.83 -3.18 -0.84
N LEU A 120 9.94 -1.93 -0.41
CA LEU A 120 8.77 -1.06 -0.22
C LEU A 120 8.10 -0.71 -1.54
N SER A 121 8.88 -0.41 -2.58
CA SER A 121 8.34 -0.15 -3.92
C SER A 121 7.64 -1.38 -4.51
N SER A 122 8.10 -2.58 -4.13
CA SER A 122 7.47 -3.84 -4.52
C SER A 122 6.21 -4.16 -3.70
N GLY A 123 5.86 -3.34 -2.70
CA GLY A 123 4.68 -3.49 -1.85
C GLY A 123 4.89 -4.37 -0.62
N ALA A 124 6.13 -4.77 -0.30
CA ALA A 124 6.41 -5.59 0.86
C ALA A 124 6.31 -4.77 2.16
N LYS A 125 5.81 -5.41 3.21
CA LYS A 125 5.88 -4.92 4.59
C LYS A 125 7.25 -5.21 5.19
N LEU A 126 7.89 -4.23 5.81
CA LEU A 126 9.23 -4.39 6.35
C LEU A 126 9.21 -4.49 7.88
N GLY A 127 9.84 -5.55 8.40
CA GLY A 127 10.38 -5.57 9.74
C GLY A 127 11.86 -5.21 9.68
N ILE A 128 12.34 -4.36 10.59
CA ILE A 128 13.76 -4.06 10.75
C ILE A 128 14.18 -4.44 12.16
N ALA A 129 15.19 -5.30 12.26
CA ALA A 129 15.82 -5.71 13.51
C ALA A 129 17.21 -5.07 13.61
N GLY A 130 17.35 -4.07 14.48
CA GLY A 130 18.61 -3.35 14.70
C GLY A 130 18.39 -1.86 14.94
N ALA A 131 19.45 -1.07 14.77
CA ALA A 131 19.46 0.37 15.05
C ALA A 131 19.85 1.18 13.81
N PRO A 132 18.91 1.47 12.89
CA PRO A 132 19.17 2.37 11.78
C PRO A 132 19.53 3.77 12.25
N SER A 133 20.44 4.43 11.54
CA SER A 133 20.74 5.83 11.75
C SER A 133 19.53 6.71 11.43
N ALA A 134 19.53 7.94 11.94
CA ALA A 134 18.46 8.89 11.67
C ALA A 134 18.27 9.14 10.16
N ALA A 135 19.37 9.27 9.42
CA ALA A 135 19.32 9.46 7.97
C ALA A 135 18.69 8.26 7.25
N ALA A 136 18.98 7.04 7.72
CA ALA A 136 18.35 5.84 7.18
C ALA A 136 16.84 5.82 7.48
N LEU A 137 16.43 6.13 8.72
CA LEU A 137 15.01 6.18 9.08
C LEU A 137 14.23 7.21 8.25
N ASP A 138 14.80 8.40 8.03
CA ASP A 138 14.17 9.44 7.21
C ASP A 138 14.01 9.00 5.75
N ALA A 139 15.05 8.36 5.18
CA ALA A 139 15.00 7.83 3.83
C ALA A 139 13.96 6.70 3.67
N LEU A 140 13.76 5.90 4.72
CA LEU A 140 12.79 4.83 4.77
C LEU A 140 11.35 5.34 4.94
N ASP A 141 11.12 6.33 5.81
CA ASP A 141 9.81 6.97 5.97
C ASP A 141 9.38 7.64 4.67
N ALA A 142 10.29 8.36 4.01
CA ALA A 142 10.02 8.96 2.70
C ALA A 142 9.62 7.90 1.66
N ALA A 143 10.36 6.79 1.59
CA ALA A 143 10.06 5.70 0.68
C ALA A 143 8.72 5.02 0.98
N ALA A 144 8.39 4.80 2.26
CA ALA A 144 7.11 4.24 2.67
C ALA A 144 5.94 5.13 2.24
N ARG A 145 6.03 6.44 2.45
CA ARG A 145 5.01 7.41 2.03
C ARG A 145 4.87 7.49 0.51
N MET A 146 5.96 7.36 -0.23
CA MET A 146 5.90 7.31 -1.69
C MET A 146 5.24 6.03 -2.19
N SER A 147 5.43 4.91 -1.50
CA SER A 147 4.86 3.60 -1.89
C SER A 147 3.37 3.45 -1.58
N ASP A 148 2.89 4.12 -0.53
CA ASP A 148 1.46 4.19 -0.19
C ASP A 148 1.11 5.59 0.34
N PRO A 149 0.92 6.58 -0.56
CA PRO A 149 0.62 7.96 -0.17
C PRO A 149 -0.67 8.11 0.65
N SER A 150 -1.59 7.14 0.51
CA SER A 150 -2.88 7.12 1.18
C SER A 150 -2.86 6.44 2.55
N GLY A 151 -1.79 5.69 2.86
CA GLY A 151 -1.70 4.85 4.06
C GLY A 151 -2.74 3.72 4.10
N ALA A 152 -3.39 3.38 2.97
CA ALA A 152 -4.50 2.43 2.92
C ALA A 152 -4.13 1.02 3.40
N ASN A 153 -2.84 0.67 3.30
CA ASN A 153 -2.34 -0.65 3.70
C ASN A 153 -1.79 -0.66 5.14
N GLY A 154 -1.96 0.43 5.91
CA GLY A 154 -1.40 0.55 7.26
C GLY A 154 0.13 0.69 7.27
N PRO A 155 0.77 0.58 8.45
CA PRO A 155 2.22 0.80 8.58
C PRO A 155 3.02 -0.11 7.64
N ALA A 156 3.92 0.48 6.87
CA ALA A 156 4.76 -0.24 5.91
C ALA A 156 6.09 -0.72 6.52
N ILE A 157 6.51 -0.10 7.62
CA ILE A 157 7.77 -0.38 8.30
C ILE A 157 7.54 -0.52 9.80
N LEU A 158 8.07 -1.58 10.38
CA LEU A 158 8.16 -1.81 11.82
C LEU A 158 9.62 -1.95 12.20
N VAL A 159 10.13 -0.99 12.99
CA VAL A 159 11.50 -1.04 13.51
C VAL A 159 11.45 -1.56 14.95
N ARG A 160 12.10 -2.70 15.21
CA ARG A 160 12.29 -3.21 16.57
C ARG A 160 13.75 -3.05 17.00
N PRO A 161 14.01 -2.31 18.08
CA PRO A 161 15.34 -2.30 18.67
C PRO A 161 15.71 -3.67 19.23
N SER A 162 17.00 -4.00 19.20
CA SER A 162 17.59 -5.13 19.92
C SER A 162 17.36 -4.98 21.44
N GLY A 163 17.28 -6.11 22.15
CA GLY A 163 16.90 -6.14 23.57
C GLY A 163 17.75 -5.27 24.50
N GLU A 164 19.03 -5.07 24.19
CA GLU A 164 19.94 -4.22 24.99
C GLU A 164 19.72 -2.71 24.72
N ASP A 165 19.32 -2.33 23.51
CA ASP A 165 19.13 -0.93 23.10
C ASP A 165 17.72 -0.38 23.41
N ALA A 166 16.75 -1.28 23.66
CA ALA A 166 15.36 -0.92 23.88
C ALA A 166 15.17 0.02 25.08
N SER A 167 15.92 -0.17 26.16
CA SER A 167 15.82 0.66 27.37
C SER A 167 16.39 2.07 27.16
N ALA A 168 17.46 2.19 26.37
CA ALA A 168 18.06 3.48 26.00
C ALA A 168 17.15 4.27 25.03
N LEU A 169 16.50 3.57 24.08
CA LEU A 169 15.53 4.16 23.16
C LEU A 169 14.20 4.57 23.83
N ILE A 170 13.74 3.85 24.86
CA ILE A 170 12.56 4.23 25.66
C ILE A 170 12.88 5.42 26.58
N GLY A 171 14.13 5.53 27.05
CA GLY A 171 14.60 6.65 27.88
C GLY A 171 14.88 7.95 27.10
N ASP A 172 15.06 7.88 25.78
CA ASP A 172 15.43 9.02 24.93
C ASP A 172 14.24 9.98 24.69
N ASP A 173 14.37 11.22 25.15
CA ASP A 173 13.41 12.32 24.93
C ASP A 173 13.16 12.58 23.43
N ALA A 174 14.16 12.37 22.58
CA ALA A 174 14.01 12.50 21.13
C ALA A 174 13.20 11.33 20.54
N ALA A 175 13.31 10.12 21.08
CA ALA A 175 12.47 8.98 20.71
C ALA A 175 11.02 9.18 21.15
N ARG A 176 10.79 9.73 22.35
CA ARG A 176 9.46 10.16 22.80
C ARG A 176 8.90 11.27 21.91
N THR A 177 9.73 12.22 21.50
CA THR A 177 9.33 13.28 20.56
C THR A 177 8.99 12.71 19.19
N ARG A 178 9.74 11.70 18.69
CA ARG A 178 9.43 10.98 17.44
C ARG A 178 8.14 10.16 17.55
N ALA A 179 7.91 9.45 18.66
CA ALA A 179 6.66 8.77 18.94
C ALA A 179 5.49 9.76 19.02
N SER A 180 5.69 10.94 19.62
CA SER A 180 4.71 12.03 19.66
C SER A 180 4.49 12.70 18.29
N ILE A 181 5.51 12.78 17.43
CA ILE A 181 5.39 13.28 16.04
C ILE A 181 4.69 12.25 15.16
N ALA A 182 5.00 10.96 15.31
CA ALA A 182 4.32 9.86 14.63
C ALA A 182 2.87 9.72 15.12
N LEU A 183 2.63 9.89 16.43
CA LEU A 183 1.29 10.00 17.03
C LEU A 183 0.57 11.26 16.54
N SER A 184 1.26 12.39 16.39
CA SER A 184 0.70 13.63 15.83
C SER A 184 0.41 13.51 14.33
N ALA A 185 1.22 12.76 13.57
CA ALA A 185 0.97 12.45 12.18
C ALA A 185 -0.21 11.47 12.04
N GLY A 186 -0.28 10.48 12.93
CA GLY A 186 -1.44 9.59 13.09
C GLY A 186 -2.70 10.35 13.50
N ALA A 187 -2.59 11.32 14.40
CA ALA A 187 -3.68 12.21 14.80
C ALA A 187 -4.13 13.09 13.63
N ARG A 188 -3.22 13.61 12.80
CA ARG A 188 -3.57 14.35 11.58
C ARG A 188 -4.23 13.47 10.51
N ALA A 189 -3.77 12.23 10.35
CA ALA A 189 -4.39 11.26 9.44
C ALA A 189 -5.78 10.83 9.93
N LEU A 190 -5.94 10.69 11.25
CA LEU A 190 -7.20 10.46 11.92
C LEU A 190 -8.16 11.65 11.75
N ASP A 191 -7.69 12.87 12.00
CA ASP A 191 -8.46 14.12 11.83
C ASP A 191 -8.90 14.29 10.38
N ALA A 192 -8.02 13.98 9.41
CA ALA A 192 -8.36 14.01 7.99
C ALA A 192 -9.44 12.97 7.65
N ALA A 193 -9.34 11.74 8.17
CA ALA A 193 -10.34 10.69 7.95
C ALA A 193 -11.70 11.02 8.60
N LEU A 194 -11.69 11.61 9.80
CA LEU A 194 -12.90 12.08 10.48
C LEU A 194 -13.52 13.30 9.78
N ALA A 195 -12.70 14.22 9.27
CA ALA A 195 -13.17 15.36 8.49
C ALA A 195 -13.80 14.91 7.16
N ASP A 196 -13.16 13.99 6.44
CA ASP A 196 -13.70 13.38 5.22
C ASP A 196 -15.03 12.67 5.47
N LEU A 197 -15.13 11.94 6.58
CA LEU A 197 -16.37 11.30 7.01
C LEU A 197 -17.46 12.33 7.30
N ALA A 198 -17.14 13.39 8.06
CA ALA A 198 -18.10 14.44 8.40
C ALA A 198 -18.57 15.19 7.15
N ILE A 199 -17.67 15.49 6.21
CA ILE A 199 -18.00 16.13 4.93
C ILE A 199 -18.94 15.24 4.11
N GLU A 200 -18.64 13.95 4.00
CA GLU A 200 -19.45 13.00 3.23
C GLU A 200 -20.81 12.73 3.91
N ALA A 201 -20.84 12.69 5.24
CA ALA A 201 -22.07 12.59 6.01
C ALA A 201 -22.97 13.81 5.75
N VAL A 202 -22.43 15.04 5.84
CA VAL A 202 -23.19 16.28 5.55
C VAL A 202 -23.65 16.32 4.09
N ARG A 203 -22.78 15.95 3.14
CA ARG A 203 -23.12 15.88 1.71
C ARG A 203 -24.25 14.89 1.42
N SER A 204 -24.31 13.81 2.19
CA SER A 204 -25.35 12.78 2.08
C SER A 204 -26.59 13.07 2.94
N GLY A 205 -26.74 14.28 3.47
CA GLY A 205 -27.88 14.64 4.32
C GLY A 205 -27.91 13.93 5.68
N LEU A 206 -26.73 13.57 6.20
CA LEU A 206 -26.52 12.78 7.42
C LEU A 206 -27.11 11.35 7.34
N ASP A 207 -27.31 10.83 6.13
CA ASP A 207 -27.71 9.44 5.93
C ASP A 207 -26.55 8.48 6.21
N ALA A 208 -26.52 7.92 7.43
CA ALA A 208 -25.53 6.93 7.84
C ALA A 208 -25.64 5.59 7.06
N ALA A 209 -26.77 5.32 6.40
CA ALA A 209 -26.94 4.13 5.56
C ALA A 209 -26.35 4.32 4.15
N ASN A 210 -26.02 5.56 3.76
CA ASN A 210 -25.42 5.88 2.47
C ASN A 210 -24.09 5.12 2.27
N GLY A 211 -23.92 4.52 1.10
CA GLY A 211 -22.73 3.71 0.78
C GLY A 211 -21.41 4.50 0.85
N GLY A 212 -21.42 5.79 0.51
CA GLY A 212 -20.25 6.68 0.65
C GLY A 212 -19.87 6.91 2.10
N VAL A 213 -20.85 7.21 2.94
CA VAL A 213 -20.68 7.42 4.39
C VAL A 213 -20.18 6.16 5.09
N ARG A 214 -20.74 4.98 4.76
CA ARG A 214 -20.28 3.70 5.34
C ARG A 214 -18.83 3.37 4.99
N ARG A 215 -18.40 3.65 3.75
CA ARG A 215 -17.01 3.45 3.32
C ARG A 215 -16.05 4.40 4.05
N LYS A 216 -16.42 5.67 4.19
CA LYS A 216 -15.61 6.66 4.93
C LYS A 216 -15.55 6.36 6.43
N ALA A 217 -16.63 5.83 7.01
CA ALA A 217 -16.63 5.38 8.40
C ALA A 217 -15.76 4.14 8.62
N ALA A 218 -15.74 3.20 7.67
CA ALA A 218 -14.84 2.05 7.71
C ALA A 218 -13.37 2.48 7.56
N ALA A 219 -13.08 3.44 6.68
CA ALA A 219 -11.75 4.02 6.53
C ALA A 219 -11.28 4.73 7.82
N ALA A 220 -12.15 5.52 8.47
CA ALA A 220 -11.84 6.14 9.76
C ALA A 220 -11.52 5.10 10.86
N ARG A 221 -12.26 3.98 10.92
CA ARG A 221 -11.95 2.87 11.85
C ARG A 221 -10.60 2.22 11.55
N LEU A 222 -10.28 2.00 10.29
CA LEU A 222 -9.00 1.42 9.87
C LEU A 222 -7.82 2.35 10.20
N SER A 223 -8.04 3.67 10.18
CA SER A 223 -7.09 4.68 10.64
C SER A 223 -7.01 4.81 12.16
N GLY A 224 -7.80 4.04 12.93
CA GLY A 224 -7.76 3.99 14.39
C GLY A 224 -8.74 4.94 15.11
N ALA A 225 -9.76 5.47 14.42
CA ALA A 225 -10.74 6.35 15.05
C ALA A 225 -11.59 5.62 16.11
N PRO A 226 -11.74 6.18 17.32
CA PRO A 226 -12.71 5.70 18.30
C PRO A 226 -14.13 5.73 17.74
N ASP A 227 -14.96 4.73 18.08
CA ASP A 227 -16.36 4.69 17.63
C ASP A 227 -17.16 5.91 18.10
N ALA A 228 -16.81 6.51 19.24
CA ALA A 228 -17.43 7.74 19.74
C ALA A 228 -17.21 8.93 18.78
N ASP A 229 -16.00 9.07 18.22
CA ASP A 229 -15.65 10.17 17.31
C ASP A 229 -16.26 9.96 15.91
N ILE A 230 -16.38 8.70 15.48
CA ILE A 230 -17.12 8.34 14.26
C ILE A 230 -18.60 8.70 14.42
N VAL A 231 -19.21 8.35 15.55
CA VAL A 231 -20.61 8.71 15.85
C VAL A 231 -20.79 10.23 15.91
N ALA A 232 -19.84 10.96 16.50
CA ALA A 232 -19.85 12.42 16.53
C ALA A 232 -19.73 13.03 15.12
N ALA A 233 -18.84 12.52 14.27
CA ALA A 233 -18.68 12.94 12.89
C ALA A 233 -19.94 12.66 12.04
N LEU A 234 -20.56 11.49 12.22
CA LEU A 234 -21.82 11.11 11.56
C LEU A 234 -23.01 11.97 12.01
N ALA A 235 -23.00 12.45 13.25
CA ALA A 235 -24.01 13.37 13.78
C ALA A 235 -23.76 14.83 13.38
N GLY A 236 -22.68 15.12 12.63
CA GLY A 236 -22.28 16.49 12.26
C GLY A 236 -21.65 17.29 13.41
N ALA A 237 -21.37 16.64 14.54
CA ALA A 237 -20.76 17.24 15.72
C ALA A 237 -19.23 17.06 15.67
N VAL A 238 -18.55 17.71 14.73
CA VAL A 238 -17.08 17.82 14.82
C VAL A 238 -16.76 18.88 15.86
N THR A 239 -16.50 18.46 17.10
CA THR A 239 -15.87 19.34 18.09
C THR A 239 -14.50 19.73 17.57
N ARG A 240 -14.36 20.97 17.12
CA ARG A 240 -13.04 21.58 16.91
C ARG A 240 -12.37 21.69 18.27
N GLY A 241 -11.60 20.67 18.65
CA GLY A 241 -10.74 20.65 19.83
C GLY A 241 -9.37 21.24 19.49
N ALA A 242 -8.86 22.06 20.41
CA ALA A 242 -7.69 22.95 20.32
C ALA A 242 -6.33 22.25 20.24
#